data_AF-A0A2P6JM09-F1
#
_entry.id   AF-A0A2P6JM09-F1
#
_cell.length_a   1.000
_cell.length_b   1.000
_cell.length_c   1.000
_cell.angle_alpha   90.00
_cell.angle_beta   90.00
_cell.angle_gamma   90.00
#
_symmetry.space_group_name_H-M   'P 1'
#
loop_
_entity.id
_entity.type
_entity.pdbx_description
1 polymer ?
#
loop_
_entity_poly.entity_id
_entity_poly.type
_entity_poly.pdbx_seq_one_letter_code
_entity_poly.pdbx_strand_id
1 'polypeptide(L)' 'MKRSEAIDFFGGISAVAKVLGVSYEAVRQWPEEGIPLLRQYQLADISGGVLSVSGSSRVSPAAETKAA' A
#
# COMPACT_ATOMS: atom_id res chain seq x y z
N MET A 1 1.75 -5.06 -3.12
CA MET A 1 0.58 -4.97 -2.24
C MET A 1 -0.61 -5.73 -2.81
N LYS A 2 -1.22 -6.58 -1.97
CA LYS A 2 -2.52 -7.19 -2.28
C LYS A 2 -3.67 -6.25 -1.94
N ARG A 3 -4.84 -6.47 -2.53
CA ARG A 3 -6.03 -5.66 -2.24
C ARG A 3 -6.50 -5.85 -0.80
N SER A 4 -6.60 -7.10 -0.34
CA SER A 4 -6.95 -7.44 1.05
C SER A 4 -6.06 -6.72 2.06
N GLU A 5 -4.74 -6.77 1.86
CA GLU A 5 -3.74 -6.11 2.71
C GLU A 5 -4.03 -4.61 2.91
N ALA A 6 -4.32 -3.89 1.82
CA ALA A 6 -4.69 -2.47 1.90
C ALA A 6 -6.03 -2.27 2.62
N ILE A 7 -7.03 -3.11 2.33
CA ILE A 7 -8.35 -3.04 2.97
C ILE A 7 -8.24 -3.26 4.48
N ASP A 8 -7.47 -4.25 4.91
CA ASP A 8 -7.29 -4.60 6.32
C ASP A 8 -6.57 -3.47 7.06
N PHE A 9 -5.52 -2.89 6.46
CA PHE A 9 -4.77 -1.79 7.06
C PHE A 9 -5.63 -0.52 7.25
N PHE A 10 -6.41 -0.15 6.24
CA PHE A 10 -7.24 1.07 6.30
C PHE A 10 -8.61 0.86 6.96
N GLY A 11 -8.99 -0.38 7.27
CA GLY A 11 -10.27 -0.70 7.93
C GLY A 11 -11.47 -0.75 6.99
N GLY A 12 -11.26 -1.10 5.72
CA GLY A 12 -12.33 -1.35 4.74
C GLY A 12 -12.17 -0.63 3.41
N ILE A 13 -12.93 -1.09 2.40
CA ILE A 13 -12.95 -0.51 1.04
C ILE A 13 -13.32 0.98 1.07
N SER A 14 -14.31 1.36 1.89
CA SER A 14 -14.75 2.77 2.02
C SER A 14 -13.65 3.67 2.58
N ALA A 15 -12.82 3.16 3.50
CA ALA A 15 -11.72 3.92 4.06
C ALA A 15 -10.60 4.13 3.03
N VAL A 16 -10.24 3.06 2.30
CA VAL A 16 -9.28 3.13 1.17
C VAL A 16 -9.74 4.14 0.11
N ALA A 17 -11.03 4.10 -0.25
CA ALA A 17 -11.61 5.03 -1.21
C ALA A 17 -11.53 6.49 -0.74
N LYS A 18 -11.82 6.73 0.55
CA LYS A 18 -11.77 8.06 1.17
C LYS A 18 -10.35 8.63 1.18
N VAL A 19 -9.35 7.85 1.60
CA VAL A 19 -7.96 8.35 1.65
C VAL A 19 -7.36 8.60 0.26
N LEU A 20 -7.83 7.88 -0.76
CA LEU A 20 -7.41 8.08 -2.15
C LEU A 20 -8.26 9.06 -2.95
N GLY A 21 -9.36 9.57 -2.39
CA GLY A 21 -10.28 10.46 -3.09
C GLY A 21 -10.93 9.83 -4.32
N VAL A 22 -11.27 8.53 -4.25
CA VAL A 22 -11.93 7.80 -5.35
C VAL A 22 -13.24 7.17 -4.93
N SER A 23 -13.99 6.62 -5.89
CA SER A 23 -15.22 5.90 -5.59
C SER A 23 -14.95 4.55 -4.93
N TYR A 24 -15.92 4.09 -4.12
CA TYR A 24 -15.92 2.75 -3.54
C TYR A 24 -15.78 1.66 -4.61
N GLU A 25 -16.52 1.78 -5.73
CA GLU A 25 -16.45 0.81 -6.82
C GLU A 25 -15.08 0.73 -7.48
N ALA A 26 -14.34 1.85 -7.57
CA ALA A 26 -12.98 1.84 -8.11
C ALA A 26 -12.05 0.92 -7.29
N VAL A 27 -12.16 0.94 -5.96
CA VAL A 27 -11.40 0.06 -5.07
C VAL A 27 -11.93 -1.37 -5.14
N ARG A 28 -13.26 -1.55 -5.22
CA ARG A 28 -13.91 -2.86 -5.34
C ARG A 28 -13.56 -3.59 -6.64
N GLN A 29 -13.16 -2.88 -7.69
CA GLN A 29 -12.76 -3.46 -8.97
C GLN A 29 -11.27 -3.79 -9.07
N TRP A 30 -10.45 -3.44 -8.07
CA TRP A 30 -9.05 -3.83 -8.11
C TRP A 30 -8.89 -5.35 -8.02
N PRO A 31 -7.97 -5.93 -8.80
CA PRO A 31 -7.67 -7.34 -8.70
C PRO A 31 -6.92 -7.61 -7.39
N GLU A 32 -7.17 -8.78 -6.79
CA GLU A 32 -6.64 -9.14 -5.48
C GLU A 32 -5.10 -9.13 -5.45
N GLU A 33 -4.48 -9.67 -6.51
CA GLU A 33 -3.03 -9.85 -6.60
C GLU A 33 -2.28 -8.59 -7.07
N GLY A 34 -2.98 -7.50 -7.41
CA GLY A 34 -2.33 -6.38 -8.09
C GLY A 34 -3.11 -5.09 -8.09
N ILE A 35 -3.06 -4.36 -6.99
CA ILE A 35 -3.49 -2.95 -6.97
C ILE A 35 -2.69 -2.19 -8.07
N PRO A 36 -3.31 -1.30 -8.88
CA PRO A 36 -2.58 -0.50 -9.86
C PRO A 36 -1.36 0.20 -9.26
N LEU A 37 -0.22 0.18 -9.95
CA LEU A 37 1.08 0.59 -9.39
C LEU A 37 1.06 1.99 -8.75
N LEU A 38 0.43 2.97 -9.42
CA LEU A 38 0.26 4.32 -8.87
C LEU A 38 -0.43 4.32 -7.50
N ARG A 39 -1.47 3.49 -7.33
CA ARG A 39 -2.21 3.39 -6.06
C ARG A 39 -1.39 2.70 -4.99
N GLN A 40 -0.54 1.75 -5.35
CA GLN A 40 0.39 1.14 -4.39
C GLN A 40 1.33 2.19 -3.79
N TYR A 41 1.88 3.09 -4.62
CA TYR A 41 2.74 4.18 -4.13
C TYR A 41 1.98 5.16 -3.21
N GLN A 42 0.78 5.57 -3.61
CA GLN A 42 -0.05 6.44 -2.77
C GLN A 42 -0.39 5.79 -1.42
N LEU A 43 -0.79 4.52 -1.42
CA LEU A 43 -1.09 3.79 -0.19
C LEU A 43 0.16 3.58 0.68
N ALA A 44 1.32 3.32 0.06
CA ALA A 44 2.59 3.22 0.77
C ALA A 44 2.99 4.54 1.45
N ASP A 45 2.76 5.67 0.78
CA ASP A 45 3.02 7.01 1.33
C ASP A 45 2.05 7.35 2.47
N ILE A 46 0.74 7.17 2.24
CA ILE A 46 -0.30 7.43 3.25
C ILE A 46 -0.13 6.54 4.49
N SER A 47 0.32 5.30 4.32
CA SER A 47 0.58 4.37 5.42
C SER A 47 1.89 4.64 6.17
N GLY A 48 2.65 5.69 5.82
CA GLY A 48 3.94 5.98 6.43
C GLY A 48 5.00 4.90 6.16
N GLY A 49 4.85 4.16 5.06
CA GLY A 49 5.75 3.10 4.66
C GLY A 49 5.44 1.71 5.20
N VAL A 50 4.35 1.52 5.96
CA VAL A 50 3.94 0.19 6.45
C VAL A 50 3.57 -0.72 5.29
N LEU A 51 2.77 -0.22 4.33
CA LEU A 51 2.42 -0.97 3.14
C LEU A 51 3.53 -0.84 2.08
N SER A 52 3.87 -1.95 1.42
CA SER A 52 4.96 -1.99 0.43
C SER A 52 4.47 -2.25 -0.99
N VAL A 53 5.11 -1.55 -1.94
CA VAL A 53 4.82 -1.69 -3.37
C VAL A 53 5.36 -3.03 -3.87
N SER A 54 4.55 -3.78 -4.62
CA SER A 54 4.97 -5.04 -5.25
C SER A 54 6.20 -4.79 -6.14
N GLY A 55 7.29 -5.50 -5.86
CA GLY A 55 8.56 -5.35 -6.59
C GLY A 55 9.51 -4.28 -6.05
N SER A 56 9.07 -3.45 -5.09
CA SER A 56 9.97 -2.56 -4.35
C SER A 56 10.59 -3.35 -3.20
N SER A 57 11.73 -4.01 -3.46
CA SER A 57 12.63 -4.46 -2.39
C SER A 57 13.22 -3.21 -1.75
N ARG A 58 12.50 -2.61 -0.80
CA ARG A 58 13.10 -1.64 0.10
C ARG A 58 14.01 -2.43 1.04
N VAL A 59 15.27 -2.58 0.64
CA VAL A 59 16.37 -2.81 1.59
C VAL A 59 16.24 -1.72 2.64
N SER A 60 15.72 -2.10 3.81
CA SER A 60 15.57 -1.18 4.93
C SER A 60 16.98 -0.79 5.39
N PRO A 61 17.32 0.50 5.51
CA PRO A 61 18.66 0.93 5.94
C PRO A 61 18.93 0.68 7.44
N ALA A 62 18.13 -0.15 8.12
CA ALA A 62 18.26 -0.44 9.55
C ALA A 62 19.32 -1.53 9.88
N ALA A 63 20.08 -2.01 8.90
CA ALA A 63 21.08 -3.08 9.10
C ALA A 63 22.54 -2.68 8.78
N GLU A 64 22.83 -1.41 8.50
CA GLU A 64 24.21 -0.89 8.38
C GLU A 64 24.52 0.09 9.52
N THR A 65 24.73 -0.46 10.71
CA THR A 65 25.58 0.18 11.72
C THR A 65 26.30 -0.92 12.49
N LYS A 66 27.37 -1.46 11.90
CA LYS A 66 28.38 -2.19 12.68
C LYS A 66 29.78 -1.88 12.16
N ALA A 67 30.54 -1.25 13.08
CA ALA A 67 31.99 -1.22 13.22
C ALA A 67 32.78 -0.42 12.16
N ALA A 68 33.10 0.82 12.56
CA ALA A 68 34.46 1.36 12.37
C ALA A 68 35.36 0.84 13.50
#